data_AF-A0A954BH44-F1
#
_entry.id   AF-A0A954BH44-F1
#
_cell.length_a   1.000
_cell.length_b   1.000
_cell.length_c   1.000
_cell.angle_alpha   90.00
_cell.angle_beta   90.00
_cell.angle_gamma   90.00
#
_symmetry.space_group_name_H-M   'P 1'
#
loop_
_entity.id
_entity.type
_entity.pdbx_description
1 polymer ?
#
loop_
_entity_poly.entity_id
_entity_poly.type
_entity_poly.pdbx_seq_one_letter_code
_entity_poly.pdbx_strand_id
1 'polypeptide(L)' 'MAGKEWDKSKLPSRHVTEGPERAPHRSYYYAMGLSTKDIRKPFVGVASCWNEAAPCNTALMRQAHAASA' A
#
# COMPACT_ATOMS: atom_id res chain seq x y z
N MET A 1 0.13 -17.69 14.24
CA MET A 1 -0.44 -18.00 12.91
C MET A 1 0.61 -17.72 11.85
N ALA A 2 1.09 -18.75 11.15
CA ALA A 2 2.05 -18.57 10.06
C ALA A 2 1.41 -17.69 8.97
N GLY A 3 2.04 -16.56 8.66
CA GLY A 3 1.50 -15.61 7.69
C GLY A 3 1.55 -16.19 6.29
N LYS A 4 0.46 -16.04 5.54
CA LYS A 4 0.40 -16.38 4.10
C LYS A 4 1.56 -15.70 3.37
N GLU A 5 2.40 -16.49 2.73
CA GLU A 5 3.48 -16.01 1.87
C GLU A 5 2.92 -15.72 0.47
N TRP A 6 3.25 -14.55 -0.08
CA TRP A 6 2.72 -14.09 -1.36
C TRP A 6 3.78 -14.23 -2.45
N ASP A 7 3.47 -14.97 -3.51
CA ASP A 7 4.30 -14.94 -4.71
C ASP A 7 4.11 -13.60 -5.42
N LYS A 8 5.19 -12.81 -5.44
CA LYS A 8 5.22 -11.50 -6.09
C LYS A 8 5.76 -11.53 -7.51
N SER A 9 6.14 -12.67 -8.06
CA SER A 9 6.73 -12.80 -9.41
C SER A 9 5.94 -12.05 -10.49
N LYS A 10 4.61 -11.99 -10.36
CA LYS A 10 3.70 -11.28 -11.28
C LYS A 10 3.16 -9.94 -10.74
N LEU A 11 3.41 -9.60 -9.48
CA LEU A 11 2.87 -8.39 -8.86
C LEU A 11 3.77 -7.16 -9.15
N PRO A 12 3.20 -5.99 -9.51
CA PRO A 12 3.99 -4.79 -9.76
C PRO A 12 4.81 -4.32 -8.55
N SER A 13 4.32 -4.55 -7.33
CA SER A 13 5.02 -4.16 -6.10
C SER A 13 6.40 -4.81 -5.97
N ARG A 14 6.68 -5.92 -6.67
CA ARG A 14 8.00 -6.57 -6.65
C ARG A 14 9.14 -5.63 -7.03
N HIS A 15 8.87 -4.69 -7.95
CA HIS A 15 9.87 -3.76 -8.47
C HIS A 15 10.44 -2.80 -7.43
N VAL A 16 9.75 -2.65 -6.28
CA VAL A 16 10.13 -1.73 -5.20
C VAL A 16 10.30 -2.44 -3.85
N THR A 17 9.96 -3.73 -3.74
CA THR A 17 10.08 -4.47 -2.47
C THR A 17 11.06 -5.62 -2.49
N GLU A 18 11.25 -6.30 -3.62
CA GLU A 18 12.03 -7.54 -3.71
C GLU A 18 13.46 -7.29 -4.15
N GLY A 19 14.42 -8.06 -3.62
CA GLY A 19 15.83 -7.96 -3.98
C GLY A 19 16.66 -7.04 -3.06
N PRO A 20 17.98 -7.27 -2.95
CA PRO A 20 18.87 -6.43 -2.14
C PRO A 20 18.93 -4.99 -2.65
N GLU A 21 18.86 -4.80 -3.96
CA GLU A 21 18.95 -3.49 -4.63
C GLU A 21 17.76 -2.58 -4.30
N ARG A 22 16.65 -3.14 -3.80
CA ARG A 22 15.47 -2.38 -3.35
C ARG A 22 15.52 -2.00 -1.87
N ALA A 23 16.66 -2.20 -1.18
CA ALA A 23 16.82 -1.76 0.20
C ALA A 23 16.49 -0.26 0.44
N PRO A 24 16.86 0.69 -0.44
CA PRO A 24 16.48 2.10 -0.27
C PRO A 24 14.98 2.34 -0.40
N HIS A 25 14.28 1.59 -1.26
CA HIS A 25 12.83 1.70 -1.36
C HIS A 25 12.15 1.19 -0.09
N ARG A 26 12.65 0.08 0.48
CA ARG A 26 12.13 -0.46 1.75
C ARG A 26 12.37 0.47 2.94
N SER A 27 13.44 1.25 2.97
CA SER A 27 13.67 2.20 4.06
C SER A 27 12.55 3.24 4.16
N TYR A 28 12.02 3.73 3.03
CA TYR A 28 10.86 4.61 3.03
C TYR A 28 9.60 3.93 3.56
N TYR A 29 9.36 2.66 3.20
CA TYR A 29 8.22 1.90 3.73
C TYR A 29 8.33 1.70 5.25
N TYR A 30 9.52 1.42 5.77
CA TYR A 30 9.76 1.35 7.21
C TYR A 30 9.53 2.71 7.90
N ALA A 31 9.96 3.81 7.28
CA ALA A 31 9.72 5.16 7.80
C ALA A 31 8.22 5.52 7.84
N MET A 32 7.42 4.98 6.93
CA MET A 32 5.95 5.08 6.94
C MET A 32 5.27 4.10 7.92
N GLY A 33 6.04 3.32 8.67
CA GLY A 33 5.53 2.40 9.70
C GLY A 33 5.16 1.00 9.21
N LEU A 34 5.46 0.64 7.95
CA LEU A 34 5.19 -0.72 7.46
C LEU A 34 6.22 -1.70 8.02
N SER A 35 5.76 -2.85 8.51
CA SER A 35 6.68 -3.93 8.91
C SER A 35 7.18 -4.72 7.69
N THR A 36 8.23 -5.51 7.86
CA THR A 36 8.69 -6.46 6.83
C THR A 36 7.58 -7.41 6.39
N LYS A 37 6.68 -7.80 7.32
CA LYS A 37 5.53 -8.64 7.03
C LYS A 37 4.52 -7.91 6.13
N ASP A 38 4.32 -6.61 6.33
CA ASP A 38 3.41 -5.81 5.51
C ASP A 38 4.01 -5.53 4.14
N ILE A 39 5.30 -5.23 4.07
CA ILE A 39 6.02 -5.04 2.81
C ILE A 39 5.93 -6.30 1.94
N ARG A 40 5.91 -7.50 2.53
CA ARG A 40 5.74 -8.77 1.80
C ARG A 40 4.34 -9.02 1.25
N LYS A 41 3.32 -8.26 1.65
CA LYS A 41 1.98 -8.36 1.07
C LYS A 41 1.94 -7.67 -0.32
N PRO A 42 0.93 -7.96 -1.15
CA PRO A 42 0.64 -7.16 -2.34
C PRO A 42 0.33 -5.72 -1.94
N PHE A 43 0.82 -4.74 -2.72
CA PHE A 43 0.44 -3.35 -2.51
C PHE A 43 -0.82 -3.03 -3.31
N VAL A 44 -1.78 -2.40 -2.64
CA VAL A 44 -3.04 -1.95 -3.22
C VAL A 44 -3.14 -0.45 -2.94
N GLY A 45 -3.10 0.37 -3.99
CA GLY A 45 -3.32 1.80 -3.88
C GLY A 45 -4.80 2.12 -3.88
N VAL A 46 -5.28 2.85 -2.88
CA VAL A 46 -6.66 3.38 -2.84
C VAL A 46 -6.60 4.83 -3.29
N ALA A 47 -7.04 5.10 -4.52
CA ALA A 47 -7.13 6.45 -5.06
C ALA A 47 -8.51 7.05 -4.77
N SER A 48 -8.54 8.31 -4.36
CA SER A 48 -9.78 9.03 -4.06
C SER A 48 -9.75 10.43 -4.67
N CYS A 49 -10.88 10.84 -5.25
CA CYS A 49 -11.08 12.20 -5.75
C CYS A 49 -11.70 13.12 -4.69
N TRP A 50 -11.56 12.80 -3.39
CA TRP A 50 -12.11 13.61 -2.32
C TRP A 50 -11.66 15.07 -2.41
N ASN A 51 -12.62 15.97 -2.26
CA ASN A 51 -12.43 17.40 -2.07
C ASN A 51 -13.70 18.02 -1.49
N GLU A 52 -13.59 19.25 -1.02
CA GLU A 52 -14.69 20.04 -0.46
C GLU A 52 -15.29 21.04 -1.45
N ALA A 53 -14.76 21.12 -2.68
CA ALA A 53 -15.21 22.06 -3.70
C ALA A 53 -16.57 21.66 -4.32
N ALA A 54 -16.90 20.37 -4.33
CA ALA A 54 -18.15 19.87 -4.87
C ALA A 54 -18.79 18.84 -3.91
N PRO A 55 -20.12 18.91 -3.69
CA PRO A 55 -20.79 18.05 -2.71
C PRO A 55 -20.65 16.56 -3.03
N CYS A 56 -20.55 16.20 -4.31
CA CYS A 56 -20.38 14.82 -4.76
C CYS A 56 -19.08 14.15 -4.26
N ASN A 57 -18.04 14.93 -3.92
CA ASN A 57 -16.73 14.38 -3.54
C ASN A 57 -16.52 14.28 -2.02
N THR A 58 -17.33 14.97 -1.23
CA THR A 58 -17.13 15.12 0.22
C THR A 58 -17.14 13.78 0.99
N ALA A 59 -17.93 12.80 0.53
CA ALA A 59 -18.01 11.48 1.15
C ALA A 59 -16.87 10.52 0.76
N LEU A 60 -16.05 10.87 -0.23
CA LEU A 60 -15.04 9.95 -0.78
C LEU A 60 -13.89 9.66 0.20
N MET A 61 -13.60 10.54 1.17
CA MET A 61 -12.55 10.31 2.17
C MET A 61 -12.94 9.16 3.11
N ARG A 62 -14.17 9.16 3.65
CA ARG A 62 -14.63 8.08 4.52
C ARG A 62 -14.70 6.73 3.79
N GLN A 63 -15.03 6.74 2.50
CA GLN A 63 -15.08 5.53 1.68
C GLN A 63 -13.67 4.99 1.42
N ALA A 64 -12.71 5.87 1.12
CA ALA A 64 -11.32 5.48 0.93
C ALA A 64 -10.72 4.89 2.22
N HIS A 65 -10.95 5.52 3.37
CA HIS A 65 -10.50 5.00 4.66
C HIS A 65 -11.08 3.61 4.96
N ALA A 66 -12.39 3.42 4.70
CA ALA A 66 -13.04 2.12 4.89
C ALA A 66 -12.49 1.03 3.96
N ALA A 67 -12.09 1.38 2.73
CA ALA A 67 -11.47 0.43 1.80
C ALA A 67 -10.01 0.08 2.16
N SER A 68 -9.33 0.96 2.91
CA SER A 68 -7.93 0.78 3.33
C SER A 68 -7.75 0.18 4.73
N ALA A 69 -8.84 -0.01 5.47
CA ALA A 69 -8.84 -0.61 6.81
C ALA A 69 -8.66 -2.13 6.76
#